data_AF-A0A0A2VI25-F1
#
_entry.id   AF-A0A0A2VI25-F1
#
_cell.length_a   1.000
_cell.length_b   1.000
_cell.length_c   1.000
_cell.angle_alpha   90.00
_cell.angle_beta   90.00
_cell.angle_gamma   90.00
#
_symmetry.space_group_name_H-M   'P 1'
#
loop_
_entity.id
_entity.type
_entity.pdbx_description
1 polymer ?
#
loop_
_entity_poly.entity_id
_entity_poly.type
_entity_poly.pdbx_seq_one_letter_code
_entity_poly.pdbx_strand_id
1 'polypeptide(L)'
;MTTRDLLSGPTTLSAAKLKGSNVLHALRFPLQKREFYARIERQRHLLSHLVAHHLNTDLANVTISGQEYWNHGSFNLCVPVHIDNTADPTIPQYVIARFPLPYRVGEATNPGNSDEKIRTEAATYAWIHQNCPDVPIPRLYGFGLSTKQQASLNYFTHMNHLPWWSRWFQHARRFVLTALRLEQPSQLVPHHSADLDDLDVGYLLIQTIESGKMLSLSWDDTYKDTRLQDNLQRDVARVMLSLASASLPLPCVGTFRVDNGGYLRLDNRPLSIQCTIQENEGIAVSAHRRRIFTSVKDFVLHHIDAFSNRLLHQPNGIESRSDAHTQMTSLAGATALFPHLFRREFNNGPFVFALTDLHRSNILVDEEWNIVCIIDLEFACSWPLEFVQPPFWLGGEAMDEVTITSFAAIHEGFIGHIEREEALLPSTRRGQEPLSAIMRQGWKLGTFWVTLAVMHPIAFTEIFYDRILCDFMGATREEMDKVDYTFFARFWRKDIDDVIDKKLRDRDEYHEQLNVFFADETK
;
A
#
# COMPACT_ATOMS: atom_id res chain seq x y z
N MET A 1 35.97 -3.90 4.30
CA MET A 1 35.10 -4.37 3.20
C MET A 1 34.46 -3.15 2.59
N THR A 2 34.49 -2.99 1.27
CA THR A 2 33.84 -1.85 0.59
C THR A 2 32.33 -1.94 0.76
N THR A 3 31.74 -0.84 1.21
CA THR A 3 30.29 -0.69 1.40
C THR A 3 29.75 0.35 0.42
N ARG A 4 28.49 0.20 0.02
CA ARG A 4 27.74 1.19 -0.75
C ARG A 4 26.47 1.57 -0.03
N ASP A 5 26.07 2.82 -0.17
CA ASP A 5 24.87 3.33 0.48
C ASP A 5 23.61 2.96 -0.31
N LEU A 6 22.64 2.37 0.39
CA LEU A 6 21.25 2.29 -0.05
C LEU A 6 20.42 3.27 0.79
N LEU A 7 19.18 3.54 0.38
CA LEU A 7 18.25 4.30 1.23
C LEU A 7 17.98 3.61 2.59
N SER A 8 18.10 2.29 2.64
CA SER A 8 17.95 1.49 3.86
C SER A 8 19.23 1.41 4.71
N GLY A 9 20.30 2.11 4.33
CA GLY A 9 21.61 2.03 4.97
C GLY A 9 22.66 1.30 4.13
N PRO A 10 23.91 1.26 4.61
CA PRO A 10 25.05 0.71 3.87
C PRO A 10 24.91 -0.80 3.68
N THR A 11 25.40 -1.30 2.54
CA THR A 11 25.42 -2.73 2.23
C THR A 11 26.79 -3.15 1.71
N THR A 12 27.19 -4.39 2.00
CA THR A 12 28.40 -5.01 1.44
C THR A 12 28.08 -5.74 0.14
N LEU A 13 29.10 -6.01 -0.68
CA LEU A 13 28.93 -6.82 -1.89
C LEU A 13 28.36 -8.22 -1.59
N SER A 14 28.81 -8.85 -0.50
CA SER A 14 28.31 -10.18 -0.09
C SER A 14 26.83 -10.12 0.29
N ALA A 15 26.42 -9.13 1.08
CA ALA A 15 25.02 -8.94 1.44
C ALA A 15 24.16 -8.58 0.22
N ALA A 16 24.68 -7.77 -0.71
CA ALA A 16 23.98 -7.37 -1.93
C ALA A 16 23.67 -8.56 -2.85
N LYS A 17 24.59 -9.53 -2.96
CA LYS A 17 24.40 -10.75 -3.76
C LYS A 17 23.40 -11.74 -3.15
N LEU A 18 23.22 -11.70 -1.83
CA LEU A 18 22.27 -12.58 -1.11
C LEU A 18 20.84 -12.02 -1.07
N LYS A 19 20.64 -10.75 -1.43
CA LYS A 19 19.30 -10.15 -1.42
C LYS A 19 18.49 -10.63 -2.63
N GLY A 20 17.28 -11.13 -2.38
CA GLY A 20 16.28 -11.41 -3.41
C GLY A 20 15.65 -10.17 -4.06
N SER A 21 16.02 -8.96 -3.63
CA SER A 21 15.63 -7.68 -4.24
C SER A 21 16.70 -7.20 -5.23
N ASN A 22 16.32 -6.34 -6.17
CA ASN A 22 17.24 -5.80 -7.16
C ASN A 22 18.11 -4.67 -6.55
N VAL A 23 19.25 -5.06 -5.96
CA VAL A 23 20.17 -4.12 -5.30
C VAL A 23 20.82 -3.15 -6.29
N LEU A 24 21.12 -3.59 -7.53
CA LEU A 24 21.65 -2.68 -8.56
C LEU A 24 20.72 -1.52 -8.85
N HIS A 25 19.41 -1.79 -8.92
CA HIS A 25 18.42 -0.74 -9.09
C HIS A 25 18.36 0.18 -7.87
N ALA A 26 18.38 -0.40 -6.66
CA ALA A 26 18.33 0.34 -5.41
C ALA A 26 19.56 1.26 -5.16
N LEU A 27 20.72 0.93 -5.71
CA LEU A 27 21.94 1.73 -5.63
C LEU A 27 21.83 3.09 -6.34
N ARG A 28 20.82 3.28 -7.20
CA ARG A 28 20.55 4.56 -7.88
C ARG A 28 19.82 5.56 -6.99
N PHE A 29 19.09 5.06 -5.99
CA PHE A 29 18.17 5.85 -5.19
C PHE A 29 18.84 6.97 -4.35
N PRO A 30 20.04 6.82 -3.76
CA PRO A 30 20.67 7.91 -3.02
C PRO A 30 20.92 9.17 -3.88
N LEU A 31 21.42 8.97 -5.10
CA LEU A 31 21.64 10.08 -6.05
C LEU A 31 20.30 10.72 -6.45
N GLN A 32 19.32 9.90 -6.84
CA GLN A 32 17.99 10.38 -7.23
C GLN A 32 17.26 11.09 -6.09
N LYS A 33 17.43 10.62 -4.84
CA LYS A 33 16.96 11.30 -3.64
C LYS A 33 17.58 12.69 -3.54
N ARG A 34 18.91 12.81 -3.63
CA ARG A 34 19.60 14.11 -3.55
C ARG A 34 19.12 15.08 -4.64
N GLU A 35 18.97 14.59 -5.87
CA GLU A 35 18.48 15.40 -7.00
C GLU A 35 17.04 15.87 -6.79
N PHE A 36 16.16 14.98 -6.30
CA PHE A 36 14.77 15.31 -6.02
C PHE A 36 14.65 16.30 -4.85
N TYR A 37 15.40 16.08 -3.77
CA TYR A 37 15.46 17.01 -2.62
C TYR A 37 15.93 18.40 -3.06
N ALA A 38 16.99 18.47 -3.87
CA ALA A 38 17.46 19.75 -4.43
C ALA A 38 16.42 20.40 -5.34
N ARG A 39 15.64 19.62 -6.10
CA ARG A 39 14.54 20.14 -6.92
C ARG A 39 13.44 20.78 -6.06
N ILE A 40 12.97 20.10 -5.02
CA ILE A 40 11.94 20.62 -4.11
C ILE A 40 12.46 21.87 -3.38
N GLU A 41 13.73 21.88 -2.98
CA GLU A 41 14.38 23.04 -2.34
C GLU A 41 14.40 24.26 -3.27
N ARG A 42 14.73 24.08 -4.56
CA ARG A 42 14.66 25.17 -5.56
C ARG A 42 13.24 25.74 -5.73
N GLN A 43 12.22 24.92 -5.47
CA GLN A 43 10.81 25.29 -5.56
C GLN A 43 10.21 25.70 -4.19
N ARG A 44 11.03 25.92 -3.15
CA ARG A 44 10.57 26.27 -1.79
C ARG A 44 9.57 27.43 -1.75
N HIS A 45 9.74 28.45 -2.59
CA HIS A 45 8.79 29.57 -2.66
C HIS A 45 7.39 29.10 -3.11
N LEU A 46 7.30 28.25 -4.14
CA LEU A 46 6.05 27.64 -4.60
C LEU A 46 5.41 26.75 -3.53
N LEU A 47 6.22 26.14 -2.65
CA LEU A 47 5.71 25.41 -1.48
C LEU A 47 5.00 26.32 -0.47
N SER A 48 5.46 27.56 -0.27
CA SER A 48 4.71 28.50 0.55
C SER A 48 3.39 28.90 -0.14
N HIS A 49 3.42 29.17 -1.45
CA HIS A 49 2.22 29.50 -2.22
C HIS A 49 1.18 28.37 -2.22
N LEU A 50 1.60 27.10 -2.37
CA LEU A 50 0.65 25.98 -2.39
C LEU A 50 -0.07 25.81 -1.05
N VAL A 51 0.63 26.02 0.07
CA VAL A 51 0.04 25.90 1.41
C VAL A 51 -0.90 27.07 1.67
N ALA A 52 -0.47 28.30 1.36
CA ALA A 52 -1.29 29.50 1.48
C ALA A 52 -2.59 29.36 0.66
N HIS A 53 -2.48 28.85 -0.57
CA HIS A 53 -3.60 28.59 -1.48
C HIS A 53 -4.61 27.59 -0.89
N HIS A 54 -4.13 26.41 -0.46
CA HIS A 54 -5.03 25.35 0.03
C HIS A 54 -5.65 25.65 1.40
N LEU A 55 -4.98 26.42 2.25
CA LEU A 55 -5.50 26.80 3.56
C LEU A 55 -6.22 28.15 3.58
N ASN A 56 -6.21 28.88 2.45
CA ASN A 56 -6.76 30.23 2.32
C ASN A 56 -6.21 31.18 3.40
N THR A 57 -4.87 31.21 3.52
CA THR A 57 -4.13 32.08 4.46
C THR A 57 -3.13 32.96 3.72
N ASP A 58 -2.61 33.99 4.41
CA ASP A 58 -1.56 34.85 3.86
C ASP A 58 -0.25 34.07 3.74
N LEU A 59 0.48 34.32 2.64
CA LEU A 59 1.81 33.77 2.40
C LEU A 59 2.80 34.10 3.53
N ALA A 60 2.67 35.28 4.14
CA ALA A 60 3.52 35.73 5.24
C ALA A 60 3.39 34.83 6.49
N ASN A 61 2.29 34.09 6.62
CA ASN A 61 2.04 33.19 7.75
C ASN A 61 2.64 31.80 7.54
N VAL A 62 3.19 31.49 6.36
CA VAL A 62 3.61 30.13 6.00
C VAL A 62 5.14 30.00 6.06
N THR A 63 5.62 29.11 6.91
CA THR A 63 7.05 28.80 7.07
C THR A 63 7.32 27.34 6.73
N ILE A 64 8.00 27.11 5.60
CA ILE A 64 8.47 25.78 5.19
C ILE A 64 9.69 25.41 6.03
N SER A 65 9.71 24.20 6.61
CA SER A 65 10.84 23.76 7.43
C SER A 65 12.15 23.68 6.65
N GLY A 66 13.27 23.80 7.35
CA GLY A 66 14.58 23.45 6.80
C GLY A 66 14.63 21.98 6.35
N GLN A 67 15.55 21.68 5.43
CA GLN A 67 15.68 20.35 4.84
C GLN A 67 16.11 19.29 5.87
N GLU A 68 16.74 19.70 6.96
CA GLU A 68 17.10 18.87 8.12
C GLU A 68 15.89 18.25 8.82
N TYR A 69 14.69 18.82 8.65
CA TYR A 69 13.44 18.30 9.20
C TYR A 69 12.62 17.49 8.18
N TRP A 70 13.09 17.40 6.92
CA TRP A 70 12.37 16.64 5.89
C TRP A 70 12.55 15.15 6.11
N ASN A 71 11.43 14.42 6.12
CA ASN A 71 11.43 12.98 6.29
C ASN A 71 10.94 12.29 5.02
N HIS A 72 11.28 11.03 4.83
CA HIS A 72 10.74 10.26 3.72
C HIS A 72 10.40 8.84 4.15
N GLY A 73 9.34 8.31 3.56
CA GLY A 73 9.03 6.88 3.59
C GLY A 73 9.65 6.15 2.39
N SER A 74 9.06 5.01 2.06
CA SER A 74 9.43 4.21 0.89
C SER A 74 9.05 4.88 -0.44
N PHE A 75 7.95 5.63 -0.46
CA PHE A 75 7.38 6.17 -1.70
C PHE A 75 7.16 7.67 -1.68
N ASN A 76 7.34 8.37 -0.55
CA ASN A 76 7.00 9.79 -0.44
C ASN A 76 8.03 10.57 0.38
N LEU A 77 8.27 11.81 -0.04
CA LEU A 77 8.93 12.87 0.73
C LEU A 77 7.86 13.64 1.51
N CYS A 78 8.10 13.90 2.78
CA CYS A 78 7.27 14.72 3.66
C CYS A 78 8.05 15.98 4.07
N VAL A 79 7.49 17.14 3.73
CA VAL A 79 8.02 18.47 4.08
C VAL A 79 7.10 19.09 5.14
N PRO A 80 7.54 19.18 6.40
CA PRO A 80 6.80 19.88 7.44
C PRO A 80 6.67 21.37 7.15
N VAL A 81 5.50 21.93 7.50
CA VAL A 81 5.19 23.35 7.33
C VAL A 81 4.49 23.85 8.58
N HIS A 82 4.98 24.98 9.10
CA HIS A 82 4.35 25.73 10.18
C HIS A 82 3.51 26.87 9.60
N ILE A 83 2.32 27.06 10.15
CA ILE A 83 1.44 28.19 9.83
C ILE A 83 1.21 29.01 11.10
N ASP A 84 1.47 30.32 11.02
CA ASP A 84 1.01 31.25 12.05
C ASP A 84 -0.52 31.39 11.93
N ASN A 85 -1.22 30.76 12.87
CA ASN A 85 -2.68 30.74 12.95
C ASN A 85 -3.21 31.67 14.06
N THR A 86 -2.41 32.60 14.57
CA THR A 86 -2.83 33.53 15.63
C THR A 86 -4.05 34.37 15.24
N ALA A 87 -4.15 34.75 13.96
CA ALA A 87 -5.28 35.53 13.43
C ALA A 87 -6.53 34.68 13.16
N ASP A 88 -6.37 33.38 12.86
CA ASP A 88 -7.48 32.45 12.61
C ASP A 88 -7.15 31.05 13.15
N PRO A 89 -7.56 30.75 14.40
CA PRO A 89 -7.32 29.46 15.03
C PRO A 89 -8.00 28.26 14.33
N THR A 90 -8.87 28.49 13.34
CA THR A 90 -9.46 27.39 12.56
C THR A 90 -8.48 26.77 11.56
N ILE A 91 -7.39 27.49 11.26
CA ILE A 91 -6.30 27.03 10.41
C ILE A 91 -5.35 26.15 11.23
N PRO A 92 -4.93 24.99 10.71
CA PRO A 92 -3.97 24.13 11.41
C PRO A 92 -2.63 24.84 11.60
N GLN A 93 -2.03 24.70 12.79
CA GLN A 93 -0.69 25.24 13.05
C GLN A 93 0.40 24.46 12.29
N TYR A 94 0.20 23.15 12.07
CA TYR A 94 1.16 22.28 11.40
C TYR A 94 0.50 21.44 10.31
N VAL A 95 1.13 21.42 9.15
CA VAL A 95 0.77 20.56 8.02
C VAL A 95 2.02 19.93 7.41
N ILE A 96 1.81 18.89 6.61
CA ILE A 96 2.86 18.23 5.83
C ILE A 96 2.49 18.32 4.35
N ALA A 97 3.41 18.85 3.54
CA ALA A 97 3.38 18.68 2.10
C ALA A 97 4.05 17.35 1.75
N ARG A 98 3.28 16.40 1.23
CA ARG A 98 3.69 15.04 0.89
C ARG A 98 3.83 14.91 -0.63
N PHE A 99 5.00 14.54 -1.12
CA PHE A 99 5.31 14.40 -2.54
C PHE A 99 5.64 12.94 -2.85
N PRO A 100 5.01 12.30 -3.85
CA PRO A 100 5.46 10.99 -4.32
C PRO A 100 6.90 11.11 -4.85
N LEU A 101 7.71 10.09 -4.59
CA LEU A 101 9.09 9.98 -5.06
C LEU A 101 9.06 9.39 -6.48
N PRO A 102 9.33 10.18 -7.55
CA PRO A 102 9.17 9.71 -8.93
C PRO A 102 10.06 8.51 -9.25
N TYR A 103 11.24 8.47 -8.62
CA TYR A 103 12.21 7.39 -8.72
C TYR A 103 11.85 6.13 -7.92
N ARG A 104 10.75 6.12 -7.16
CA ARG A 104 10.23 4.95 -6.42
C ARG A 104 8.90 4.43 -6.97
N VAL A 105 8.13 5.30 -7.63
CA VAL A 105 6.82 4.93 -8.21
C VAL A 105 6.90 4.57 -9.70
N GLY A 106 8.10 4.60 -10.29
CA GLY A 106 8.30 4.23 -11.68
C GLY A 106 7.85 5.29 -12.69
N GLU A 107 7.82 6.56 -12.30
CA GLU A 107 7.38 7.68 -13.15
C GLU A 107 8.17 7.77 -14.46
N ALA A 108 9.48 7.51 -14.43
CA ALA A 108 10.34 7.55 -15.61
C ALA A 108 10.00 6.46 -16.63
N THR A 109 9.55 5.29 -16.17
CA THR A 109 9.19 4.16 -17.03
C THR A 109 7.72 4.24 -17.46
N ASN A 110 6.85 4.66 -16.55
CA ASN A 110 5.39 4.71 -16.71
C ASN A 110 4.87 6.10 -16.31
N PRO A 111 4.94 7.11 -17.20
CA PRO A 111 4.50 8.47 -16.89
C PRO A 111 3.05 8.56 -16.42
N GLY A 112 2.81 9.32 -15.36
CA GLY A 112 1.54 9.48 -14.67
C GLY A 112 1.33 8.54 -13.47
N ASN A 113 2.30 7.71 -13.10
CA ASN A 113 2.21 6.86 -11.91
C ASN A 113 2.14 7.68 -10.61
N SER A 114 2.87 8.80 -10.55
CA SER A 114 2.82 9.73 -9.42
C SER A 114 1.43 10.33 -9.26
N ASP A 115 0.81 10.75 -10.36
CA ASP A 115 -0.54 11.32 -10.36
C ASP A 115 -1.63 10.26 -10.09
N GLU A 116 -1.47 9.04 -10.61
CA GLU A 116 -2.33 7.90 -10.29
C GLU A 116 -2.34 7.68 -8.78
N LYS A 117 -1.15 7.57 -8.18
CA LYS A 117 -0.98 7.38 -6.73
C LYS A 117 -1.58 8.52 -5.91
N ILE A 118 -1.37 9.78 -6.30
CA ILE A 118 -1.95 10.94 -5.58
C ILE A 118 -3.48 10.87 -5.60
N ARG A 119 -4.07 10.59 -6.78
CA ARG A 119 -5.53 10.51 -6.91
C ARG A 119 -6.13 9.39 -6.09
N THR A 120 -5.44 8.26 -5.98
CA THR A 120 -5.92 7.14 -5.19
C THR A 120 -5.79 7.39 -3.69
N GLU A 121 -4.67 7.91 -3.24
CA GLU A 121 -4.46 8.29 -1.83
C GLU A 121 -5.48 9.35 -1.39
N ALA A 122 -5.68 10.40 -2.20
CA ALA A 122 -6.68 11.42 -1.92
C ALA A 122 -8.12 10.87 -1.88
N ALA A 123 -8.42 9.88 -2.73
CA ALA A 123 -9.71 9.21 -2.73
C ALA A 123 -9.92 8.37 -1.48
N THR A 124 -8.87 7.72 -0.97
CA THR A 124 -8.92 6.99 0.31
C THR A 124 -9.28 7.93 1.46
N TYR A 125 -8.63 9.09 1.57
CA TYR A 125 -8.98 10.10 2.58
C TYR A 125 -10.46 10.50 2.47
N ALA A 126 -10.92 10.86 1.27
CA ALA A 126 -12.29 11.29 1.04
C ALA A 126 -13.32 10.18 1.34
N TRP A 127 -13.02 8.93 0.98
CA TRP A 127 -13.90 7.79 1.22
C TRP A 127 -14.00 7.46 2.71
N ILE A 128 -12.88 7.38 3.43
CA ILE A 128 -12.88 7.08 4.88
C ILE A 128 -13.57 8.19 5.67
N HIS A 129 -13.24 9.46 5.43
CA HIS A 129 -13.89 10.59 6.14
C HIS A 129 -15.41 10.62 5.94
N GLN A 130 -15.90 10.15 4.78
CA GLN A 130 -17.33 10.12 4.48
C GLN A 130 -18.05 8.90 5.07
N ASN A 131 -17.41 7.72 5.06
CA ASN A 131 -18.09 6.45 5.34
C ASN A 131 -17.69 5.81 6.69
N CYS A 132 -16.52 6.17 7.23
CA CYS A 132 -15.94 5.62 8.46
C CYS A 132 -15.35 6.75 9.34
N PRO A 133 -16.17 7.70 9.83
CA PRO A 133 -15.68 8.85 10.60
C PRO A 133 -15.06 8.47 11.95
N ASP A 134 -15.28 7.23 12.41
CA ASP A 134 -14.70 6.63 13.61
C ASP A 134 -13.28 6.08 13.38
N VAL A 135 -12.84 5.89 12.14
CA VAL A 135 -11.48 5.46 11.82
C VAL A 135 -10.55 6.69 11.87
N PRO A 136 -9.60 6.74 12.81
CA PRO A 136 -8.79 7.93 13.01
C PRO A 136 -7.71 8.04 11.92
N ILE A 137 -7.88 8.98 11.00
CA ILE A 137 -6.92 9.30 9.95
C ILE A 137 -6.62 10.81 9.92
N PRO A 138 -5.48 11.24 9.34
CA PRO A 138 -5.21 12.66 9.17
C PRO A 138 -6.27 13.36 8.32
N ARG A 139 -6.39 14.68 8.47
CA ARG A 139 -7.15 15.50 7.52
C ARG A 139 -6.35 15.72 6.25
N LEU A 140 -7.04 15.65 5.10
CA LEU A 140 -6.52 16.06 3.81
C LEU A 140 -7.07 17.46 3.48
N TYR A 141 -6.17 18.43 3.30
CA TYR A 141 -6.53 19.81 2.98
C TYR A 141 -6.64 20.04 1.47
N GLY A 142 -5.85 19.31 0.69
CA GLY A 142 -5.90 19.37 -0.76
C GLY A 142 -4.77 18.60 -1.41
N PHE A 143 -4.77 18.54 -2.73
CA PHE A 143 -3.71 17.91 -3.52
C PHE A 143 -3.56 18.61 -4.87
N GLY A 144 -2.42 18.40 -5.52
CA GLY A 144 -2.13 18.88 -6.86
C GLY A 144 -1.48 17.80 -7.71
N LEU A 145 -1.64 17.89 -9.02
CA LEU A 145 -1.13 16.92 -9.98
C LEU A 145 0.02 17.50 -10.80
N SER A 146 0.96 16.64 -11.21
CA SER A 146 2.12 17.03 -12.02
C SER A 146 1.75 17.18 -13.50
N THR A 147 0.79 16.41 -14.01
CA THR A 147 0.41 16.43 -15.42
C THR A 147 -0.48 17.63 -15.71
N LYS A 148 0.07 18.61 -16.44
CA LYS A 148 -0.67 19.78 -16.92
C LYS A 148 -1.34 19.43 -18.25
N GLN A 149 -2.61 19.03 -18.25
CA GLN A 149 -3.41 19.06 -19.48
C GLN A 149 -3.94 20.49 -19.65
N GLN A 150 -3.79 21.02 -20.87
CA GLN A 150 -4.24 22.38 -21.16
C GLN A 150 -5.77 22.42 -21.01
N ALA A 151 -6.26 23.26 -20.08
CA ALA A 151 -7.65 23.37 -19.61
C ALA A 151 -8.15 22.39 -18.53
N SER A 152 -7.30 21.57 -17.88
CA SER A 152 -7.73 20.75 -16.74
C SER A 152 -7.55 21.46 -15.39
N LEU A 153 -8.53 21.28 -14.51
CA LEU A 153 -8.43 21.62 -13.09
C LEU A 153 -7.44 20.64 -12.44
N ASN A 154 -6.26 21.12 -12.08
CA ASN A 154 -5.12 20.28 -11.65
C ASN A 154 -4.93 20.26 -10.13
N TYR A 155 -5.68 21.10 -9.43
CA TYR A 155 -5.61 21.24 -7.98
C TYR A 155 -6.98 20.98 -7.38
N PHE A 156 -6.97 20.39 -6.19
CA PHE A 156 -8.17 20.01 -5.49
C PHE A 156 -8.03 20.48 -4.05
N THR A 157 -8.93 21.34 -3.59
CA THR A 157 -8.93 21.81 -2.19
C THR A 157 -10.16 21.29 -1.48
N HIS A 158 -9.98 20.91 -0.22
CA HIS A 158 -11.08 20.50 0.63
C HIS A 158 -12.07 21.66 0.81
N MET A 159 -13.35 21.38 0.63
CA MET A 159 -14.42 22.38 0.55
C MET A 159 -14.39 23.38 1.72
N ASN A 160 -14.06 22.95 2.93
CA ASN A 160 -14.03 23.83 4.12
C ASN A 160 -13.02 24.98 4.03
N HIS A 161 -11.96 24.85 3.22
CA HIS A 161 -10.90 25.84 3.06
C HIS A 161 -11.06 26.71 1.81
N LEU A 162 -12.14 26.54 1.05
CA LEU A 162 -12.42 27.43 -0.08
C LEU A 162 -12.91 28.81 0.40
N PRO A 163 -12.80 29.85 -0.46
CA PRO A 163 -13.47 31.13 -0.24
C PRO A 163 -14.98 30.96 0.01
N TRP A 164 -15.55 31.84 0.83
CA TRP A 164 -16.94 31.70 1.31
C TRP A 164 -17.98 31.56 0.18
N TRP A 165 -17.80 32.25 -0.94
CA TRP A 165 -18.72 32.16 -2.10
C TRP A 165 -18.65 30.79 -2.76
N SER A 166 -17.44 30.24 -2.92
CA SER A 166 -17.20 28.91 -3.49
C SER A 166 -17.76 27.84 -2.56
N ARG A 167 -17.58 27.97 -1.25
CA ARG A 167 -18.18 27.07 -0.25
C ARG A 167 -19.70 27.04 -0.38
N TRP A 168 -20.32 28.21 -0.39
CA TRP A 168 -21.78 28.32 -0.53
C TRP A 168 -22.28 27.67 -1.83
N PHE A 169 -21.61 27.93 -2.97
CA PHE A 169 -21.97 27.31 -4.24
C PHE A 169 -21.86 25.78 -4.21
N GLN A 170 -20.78 25.23 -3.63
CA GLN A 170 -20.61 23.78 -3.56
C GLN A 170 -21.62 23.12 -2.61
N HIS A 171 -21.96 23.78 -1.48
CA HIS A 171 -23.05 23.32 -0.62
C HIS A 171 -24.39 23.32 -1.34
N ALA A 172 -24.72 24.39 -2.09
CA ALA A 172 -25.94 24.47 -2.88
C ALA A 172 -25.97 23.39 -3.98
N ARG A 173 -24.86 23.19 -4.70
CA ARG A 173 -24.71 22.13 -5.72
C ARG A 173 -24.96 20.76 -5.12
N ARG A 174 -24.32 20.43 -3.99
CA ARG A 174 -24.51 19.14 -3.31
C ARG A 174 -25.94 18.96 -2.82
N PHE A 175 -26.56 20.01 -2.28
CA PHE A 175 -27.96 19.98 -1.87
C PHE A 175 -28.90 19.68 -3.04
N VAL A 176 -28.73 20.36 -4.18
CA VAL A 176 -29.51 20.14 -5.40
C VAL A 176 -29.31 18.72 -5.93
N LEU A 177 -28.06 18.24 -6.04
CA LEU A 177 -27.77 16.87 -6.48
C LEU A 177 -28.42 15.84 -5.56
N THR A 178 -28.38 16.06 -4.24
CA THR A 178 -29.05 15.21 -3.25
C THR A 178 -30.57 15.20 -3.46
N ALA A 179 -31.18 16.38 -3.65
CA ALA A 179 -32.62 16.50 -3.87
C ALA A 179 -33.07 15.78 -5.16
N LEU A 180 -32.21 15.77 -6.18
CA LEU A 180 -32.43 15.06 -7.46
C LEU A 180 -32.00 13.59 -7.43
N ARG A 181 -31.49 13.07 -6.30
CA ARG A 181 -30.93 11.71 -6.16
C ARG A 181 -29.82 11.40 -7.17
N LEU A 182 -29.04 12.42 -7.53
CA LEU A 182 -27.87 12.31 -8.38
C LEU A 182 -26.62 12.09 -7.54
N GLU A 183 -25.58 11.55 -8.17
CA GLU A 183 -24.28 11.33 -7.56
C GLU A 183 -23.68 12.65 -7.05
N GLN A 184 -23.16 12.63 -5.83
CA GLN A 184 -22.50 13.79 -5.24
C GLN A 184 -20.98 13.76 -5.52
N PRO A 185 -20.37 14.92 -5.81
CA PRO A 185 -18.91 15.02 -5.77
C PRO A 185 -18.41 14.81 -4.34
N SER A 186 -17.14 14.44 -4.22
CA SER A 186 -16.43 14.41 -2.94
C SER A 186 -16.30 15.82 -2.34
N GLN A 187 -15.71 15.91 -1.15
CA GLN A 187 -15.39 17.20 -0.54
C GLN A 187 -14.16 17.88 -1.17
N LEU A 188 -13.46 17.21 -2.09
CA LEU A 188 -12.28 17.73 -2.79
C LEU A 188 -12.74 18.41 -4.08
N VAL A 189 -12.66 19.73 -4.10
CA VAL A 189 -13.21 20.55 -5.17
C VAL A 189 -12.11 20.91 -6.16
N PRO A 190 -12.26 20.55 -7.44
CA PRO A 190 -11.28 20.85 -8.47
C PRO A 190 -11.28 22.36 -8.80
N HIS A 191 -10.10 22.94 -8.96
CA HIS A 191 -9.90 24.32 -9.41
C HIS A 191 -8.56 24.49 -10.15
N HIS A 192 -8.32 25.71 -10.64
CA HIS A 192 -7.08 26.14 -11.27
C HIS A 192 -6.41 27.20 -10.40
N SER A 193 -5.07 27.21 -10.34
CA SER A 193 -4.30 28.25 -9.64
C SER A 193 -3.09 28.64 -10.49
N ALA A 194 -3.11 29.88 -11.01
CA ALA A 194 -2.03 30.38 -11.88
C ALA A 194 -0.69 30.53 -11.12
N ASP A 195 -0.76 30.82 -9.82
CA ASP A 195 0.43 30.96 -8.96
C ASP A 195 1.18 29.63 -8.76
N LEU A 196 0.54 28.51 -9.09
CA LEU A 196 1.10 27.16 -8.98
C LEU A 196 1.45 26.55 -10.35
N ASP A 197 1.25 27.29 -11.44
CA ASP A 197 1.49 26.81 -12.80
C ASP A 197 2.96 26.47 -13.07
N ASP A 198 3.90 26.95 -12.25
CA ASP A 198 5.32 26.60 -12.35
C ASP A 198 5.69 25.33 -11.56
N LEU A 199 4.81 24.86 -10.66
CA LEU A 199 5.03 23.62 -9.92
C LEU A 199 4.78 22.43 -10.86
N ASP A 200 5.78 21.57 -10.99
CA ASP A 200 5.81 20.45 -11.94
C ASP A 200 5.92 19.08 -11.21
N VAL A 201 5.51 19.07 -9.94
CA VAL A 201 5.48 17.89 -9.07
C VAL A 201 4.11 17.81 -8.42
N GLY A 202 3.50 16.63 -8.42
CA GLY A 202 2.25 16.38 -7.71
C GLY A 202 2.48 16.29 -6.20
N TYR A 203 1.46 16.57 -5.40
CA TYR A 203 1.58 16.61 -3.94
C TYR A 203 0.23 16.40 -3.25
N LEU A 204 0.27 16.03 -1.97
CA LEU A 204 -0.84 16.11 -1.02
C LEU A 204 -0.47 17.10 0.10
N LEU A 205 -1.45 17.83 0.61
CA LEU A 205 -1.33 18.66 1.80
C LEU A 205 -2.18 18.04 2.91
N ILE A 206 -1.52 17.49 3.93
CA ILE A 206 -2.18 16.72 4.99
C ILE A 206 -1.86 17.28 6.38
N GLN A 207 -2.68 16.93 7.35
CA GLN A 207 -2.48 17.26 8.75
C GLN A 207 -1.22 16.62 9.33
N THR A 208 -0.46 17.39 10.11
CA THR A 208 0.57 16.86 11.01
C THR A 208 -0.09 16.30 12.26
N ILE A 209 0.25 15.07 12.64
CA ILE A 209 -0.23 14.46 13.88
C ILE A 209 0.78 14.75 14.98
N GLU A 210 0.35 15.51 15.99
CA GLU A 210 1.19 15.94 17.11
C GLU A 210 1.09 15.01 18.32
N SER A 211 0.06 14.17 18.38
CA SER A 211 -0.23 13.24 19.47
C SER A 211 0.09 11.79 19.09
N GLY A 212 0.47 11.02 20.11
CA GLY A 212 0.84 9.61 19.94
C GLY A 212 2.24 9.41 19.37
N LYS A 213 2.69 8.15 19.38
CA LYS A 213 3.97 7.72 18.82
C LYS A 213 3.75 6.57 17.85
N MET A 214 4.60 6.47 16.84
CA MET A 214 4.57 5.35 15.90
C MET A 214 4.79 4.04 16.68
N LEU A 215 3.88 3.07 16.51
CA LEU A 215 3.87 1.82 17.26
C LEU A 215 5.19 1.04 17.11
N SER A 216 5.84 1.13 15.93
CA SER A 216 7.14 0.48 15.71
C SER A 216 8.27 0.98 16.60
N LEU A 217 8.14 2.16 17.24
CA LEU A 217 9.17 2.69 18.13
C LEU A 217 9.19 2.01 19.50
N SER A 218 8.05 1.49 19.96
CA SER A 218 7.92 0.79 21.25
C SER A 218 7.69 -0.72 21.09
N TRP A 219 7.47 -1.20 19.87
CA TRP A 219 7.09 -2.58 19.58
C TRP A 219 8.00 -3.61 20.23
N ASP A 220 9.30 -3.59 19.91
CA ASP A 220 10.23 -4.66 20.29
C ASP A 220 10.37 -4.80 21.82
N ASP A 221 10.18 -3.70 22.55
CA ASP A 221 10.26 -3.66 24.02
C ASP A 221 8.95 -4.08 24.72
N THR A 222 7.80 -3.88 24.08
CA THR A 222 6.49 -3.91 24.78
C THR A 222 5.44 -4.85 24.18
N TYR A 223 5.67 -5.45 23.00
CA TYR A 223 4.66 -6.29 22.33
C TYR A 223 4.23 -7.55 23.09
N LYS A 224 4.96 -7.95 24.13
CA LYS A 224 4.59 -9.07 25.00
C LYS A 224 3.68 -8.67 26.16
N ASP A 225 3.47 -7.36 26.39
CA ASP A 225 2.54 -6.88 27.41
C ASP A 225 1.10 -7.19 26.99
N THR A 226 0.43 -8.03 27.79
CA THR A 226 -0.92 -8.51 27.49
C THR A 226 -1.95 -7.38 27.46
N ARG A 227 -1.81 -6.36 28.30
CA ARG A 227 -2.78 -5.25 28.38
C ARG A 227 -2.64 -4.34 27.17
N LEU A 228 -1.41 -3.99 26.80
CA LEU A 228 -1.15 -3.17 25.62
C LEU A 228 -1.59 -3.88 24.34
N GLN A 229 -1.30 -5.18 24.23
CA GLN A 229 -1.77 -6.02 23.12
C GLN A 229 -3.30 -6.08 23.02
N ASP A 230 -4.00 -6.26 24.14
CA ASP A 230 -5.47 -6.31 24.16
C ASP A 230 -6.08 -5.00 23.64
N ASN A 231 -5.55 -3.85 24.09
CA ASN A 231 -5.97 -2.53 23.61
C ASN A 231 -5.72 -2.36 22.11
N LEU A 232 -4.51 -2.68 21.64
CA LEU A 232 -4.14 -2.57 20.24
C LEU A 232 -5.03 -3.47 19.36
N GLN A 233 -5.16 -4.75 19.71
CA GLN A 233 -5.93 -5.71 18.92
C GLN A 233 -7.42 -5.34 18.88
N ARG A 234 -7.98 -4.84 19.99
CA ARG A 234 -9.34 -4.29 20.02
C ARG A 234 -9.50 -3.15 19.02
N ASP A 235 -8.60 -2.17 19.03
CA ASP A 235 -8.74 -1.00 18.16
C ASP A 235 -8.46 -1.35 16.69
N VAL A 236 -7.50 -2.23 16.40
CA VAL A 236 -7.29 -2.78 15.04
C VAL A 236 -8.53 -3.53 14.55
N ALA A 237 -9.13 -4.37 15.40
CA ALA A 237 -10.36 -5.10 15.10
C ALA A 237 -11.51 -4.12 14.79
N ARG A 238 -11.67 -3.07 15.59
CA ARG A 238 -12.66 -2.01 15.35
C ARG A 238 -12.45 -1.33 14.01
N VAL A 239 -11.21 -0.90 13.69
CA VAL A 239 -10.91 -0.25 12.40
C VAL A 239 -11.23 -1.17 11.22
N MET A 240 -10.75 -2.41 11.26
CA MET A 240 -11.01 -3.39 10.19
C MET A 240 -12.51 -3.62 10.02
N LEU A 241 -13.23 -3.76 11.12
CA LEU A 241 -14.66 -3.96 11.11
C LEU A 241 -15.38 -2.73 10.54
N SER A 242 -15.05 -1.51 10.96
CA SER A 242 -15.67 -0.27 10.46
C SER A 242 -15.48 -0.07 8.96
N LEU A 243 -14.27 -0.33 8.44
CA LEU A 243 -13.98 -0.25 7.00
C LEU A 243 -14.75 -1.32 6.21
N ALA A 244 -14.72 -2.58 6.67
CA ALA A 244 -15.43 -3.67 6.00
C ALA A 244 -16.95 -3.43 6.02
N SER A 245 -17.46 -2.99 7.16
CA SER A 245 -18.85 -2.66 7.45
C SER A 245 -19.44 -1.58 6.55
N ALA A 246 -18.73 -0.47 6.41
CA ALA A 246 -19.22 0.69 5.67
C ALA A 246 -19.22 0.49 4.15
N SER A 247 -18.53 -0.56 3.69
CA SER A 247 -18.30 -0.86 2.28
C SER A 247 -19.29 -1.86 1.67
N LEU A 248 -20.25 -2.37 2.42
CA LEU A 248 -20.95 -3.62 2.03
C LEU A 248 -22.09 -3.43 1.02
N PRO A 249 -22.03 -4.10 -0.16
CA PRO A 249 -20.83 -4.56 -0.89
C PRO A 249 -20.41 -3.58 -2.00
N LEU A 250 -19.09 -3.42 -2.17
CA LEU A 250 -18.51 -2.74 -3.32
C LEU A 250 -18.62 -3.64 -4.57
N PRO A 251 -18.74 -3.05 -5.79
CA PRO A 251 -19.01 -3.81 -7.01
C PRO A 251 -17.82 -4.60 -7.57
N CYS A 252 -16.58 -4.27 -7.15
CA CYS A 252 -15.36 -4.87 -7.67
C CYS A 252 -14.18 -4.65 -6.73
N VAL A 253 -13.14 -5.46 -6.90
CA VAL A 253 -11.79 -5.20 -6.39
C VAL A 253 -11.12 -4.13 -7.27
N GLY A 254 -10.59 -3.09 -6.64
CA GLY A 254 -9.98 -1.94 -7.28
C GLY A 254 -9.65 -0.85 -6.27
N THR A 255 -8.99 0.20 -6.71
CA THR A 255 -8.71 1.37 -5.85
C THR A 255 -9.62 2.53 -6.25
N PHE A 256 -10.12 3.28 -5.26
CA PHE A 256 -10.85 4.51 -5.54
C PHE A 256 -9.90 5.57 -6.12
N ARG A 257 -10.39 6.44 -7.00
CA ARG A 257 -9.68 7.64 -7.44
C ARG A 257 -10.59 8.86 -7.44
N VAL A 258 -10.01 10.03 -7.22
CA VAL A 258 -10.67 11.31 -7.49
C VAL A 258 -10.56 11.60 -8.98
N ASP A 259 -11.69 11.73 -9.68
CA ASP A 259 -11.71 12.14 -11.09
C ASP A 259 -11.54 13.65 -11.28
N ASN A 260 -11.47 14.13 -12.52
CA ASN A 260 -11.27 15.55 -12.82
C ASN A 260 -12.44 16.44 -12.36
N GLY A 261 -13.63 15.87 -12.11
CA GLY A 261 -14.80 16.57 -11.60
C GLY A 261 -14.89 16.58 -10.07
N GLY A 262 -13.93 15.95 -9.37
CA GLY A 262 -13.94 15.79 -7.92
C GLY A 262 -14.81 14.64 -7.43
N TYR A 263 -15.23 13.70 -8.28
CA TYR A 263 -16.02 12.54 -7.88
C TYR A 263 -15.13 11.36 -7.49
N LEU A 264 -15.58 10.56 -6.53
CA LEU A 264 -14.94 9.29 -6.18
C LEU A 264 -15.39 8.21 -7.16
N ARG A 265 -14.43 7.56 -7.80
CA ARG A 265 -14.67 6.48 -8.77
C ARG A 265 -13.92 5.23 -8.33
N LEU A 266 -14.61 4.09 -8.23
CA LEU A 266 -13.99 2.78 -8.04
C LEU A 266 -13.74 2.14 -9.41
N ASP A 267 -12.78 2.69 -10.15
CA ASP A 267 -12.46 2.25 -11.51
C ASP A 267 -10.94 2.26 -11.79
N ASN A 268 -10.10 2.34 -10.74
CA ASN A 268 -8.65 2.18 -10.84
C ASN A 268 -8.25 0.74 -10.48
N ARG A 269 -7.14 0.29 -11.05
CA ARG A 269 -6.52 -0.97 -10.67
C ARG A 269 -6.21 -1.00 -9.17
N PRO A 270 -6.22 -2.18 -8.53
CA PRO A 270 -5.66 -2.34 -7.19
C PRO A 270 -4.20 -1.93 -7.22
N LEU A 271 -3.85 -0.89 -6.47
CA LEU A 271 -2.46 -0.50 -6.27
C LEU A 271 -1.89 -1.25 -5.08
N SER A 272 -0.69 -1.80 -5.26
CA SER A 272 0.07 -2.46 -4.20
C SER A 272 1.52 -2.01 -4.21
N ILE A 273 2.20 -2.22 -3.08
CA ILE A 273 3.65 -2.03 -2.97
C ILE A 273 4.36 -2.84 -4.07
N GLN A 274 3.93 -4.08 -4.29
CA GLN A 274 4.59 -4.97 -5.23
C GLN A 274 4.49 -4.49 -6.69
N CYS A 275 3.30 -4.10 -7.15
CA CYS A 275 3.16 -3.63 -8.53
C CYS A 275 3.95 -2.33 -8.74
N THR A 276 3.99 -1.47 -7.72
CA THR A 276 4.76 -0.21 -7.74
C THR A 276 6.26 -0.47 -7.85
N ILE A 277 6.79 -1.41 -7.08
CA ILE A 277 8.20 -1.82 -7.17
C ILE A 277 8.52 -2.42 -8.55
N GLN A 278 7.66 -3.29 -9.08
CA GLN A 278 7.86 -3.89 -10.41
C GLN A 278 7.91 -2.84 -11.51
N GLU A 279 6.94 -1.91 -11.54
CA GLU A 279 6.92 -0.82 -12.51
C GLU A 279 8.15 0.09 -12.38
N ASN A 280 8.61 0.30 -11.14
CA ASN A 280 9.82 1.07 -10.87
C ASN A 280 11.09 0.38 -11.37
N GLU A 281 11.16 -0.94 -11.29
CA GLU A 281 12.27 -1.75 -11.83
C GLU A 281 12.16 -1.97 -13.35
N GLY A 282 11.12 -1.44 -14.00
CA GLY A 282 10.91 -1.60 -15.44
C GLY A 282 10.28 -2.93 -15.83
N ILE A 283 9.75 -3.69 -14.87
CA ILE A 283 9.02 -4.93 -15.10
C ILE A 283 7.56 -4.57 -15.43
N ALA A 284 7.12 -4.97 -16.62
CA ALA A 284 5.75 -4.69 -17.06
C ALA A 284 4.72 -5.38 -16.15
N VAL A 285 3.84 -4.60 -15.55
CA VAL A 285 2.67 -5.10 -14.85
C VAL A 285 1.55 -5.28 -15.88
N SER A 286 0.96 -6.47 -15.94
CA SER A 286 0.00 -6.89 -16.98
C SER A 286 -1.39 -6.22 -16.90
N ALA A 287 -1.52 -5.13 -16.16
CA ALA A 287 -2.78 -4.45 -15.90
C ALA A 287 -2.76 -3.00 -16.39
N HIS A 288 -3.66 -2.70 -17.32
CA HIS A 288 -4.02 -1.31 -17.65
C HIS A 288 -4.49 -0.59 -16.37
N ARG A 289 -4.21 0.73 -16.23
CA ARG A 289 -4.56 1.53 -15.03
C ARG A 289 -6.03 1.42 -14.58
N ARG A 290 -6.94 1.13 -15.52
CA ARG A 290 -8.38 0.95 -15.26
C ARG A 290 -8.85 -0.50 -15.11
N ARG A 291 -7.93 -1.46 -14.93
CA ARG A 291 -8.28 -2.88 -14.77
C ARG A 291 -8.81 -3.13 -13.37
N ILE A 292 -10.11 -3.37 -13.26
CA ILE A 292 -10.78 -3.83 -12.03
C ILE A 292 -11.02 -5.34 -12.09
N PHE A 293 -11.29 -5.97 -10.93
CA PHE A 293 -11.65 -7.38 -10.86
C PHE A 293 -13.03 -7.56 -10.24
N THR A 294 -13.90 -8.27 -10.93
CA THR A 294 -15.22 -8.66 -10.40
C THR A 294 -15.24 -10.09 -9.88
N SER A 295 -14.09 -10.78 -9.90
CA SER A 295 -13.94 -12.15 -9.42
C SER A 295 -12.70 -12.34 -8.55
N VAL A 296 -12.85 -13.05 -7.43
CA VAL A 296 -11.75 -13.44 -6.53
C VAL A 296 -10.74 -14.33 -7.25
N LYS A 297 -11.22 -15.30 -8.04
CA LYS A 297 -10.36 -16.16 -8.86
C LYS A 297 -9.44 -15.33 -9.77
N ASP A 298 -10.01 -14.41 -10.54
CA ASP A 298 -9.22 -13.60 -11.48
C ASP A 298 -8.24 -12.67 -10.75
N PHE A 299 -8.64 -12.16 -9.59
CA PHE A 299 -7.79 -11.33 -8.74
C PHE A 299 -6.58 -12.10 -8.15
N VAL A 300 -6.80 -13.33 -7.68
CA VAL A 300 -5.75 -14.22 -7.16
C VAL A 300 -4.79 -14.63 -8.28
N LEU A 301 -5.33 -15.05 -9.43
CA LEU A 301 -4.50 -15.42 -10.59
C LEU A 301 -3.68 -14.24 -11.10
N HIS A 302 -4.21 -13.01 -11.01
CA HIS A 302 -3.45 -11.82 -11.36
C HIS A 302 -2.19 -11.61 -10.48
N HIS A 303 -2.25 -11.93 -9.19
CA HIS A 303 -1.07 -11.88 -8.32
C HIS A 303 -0.03 -12.93 -8.70
N ILE A 304 -0.47 -14.15 -9.01
CA ILE A 304 0.41 -15.23 -9.46
C ILE A 304 1.07 -14.89 -10.81
N ASP A 305 0.33 -14.25 -11.72
CA ASP A 305 0.88 -13.72 -12.96
C ASP A 305 1.92 -12.61 -12.69
N ALA A 306 1.69 -11.74 -11.72
CA ALA A 306 2.66 -10.72 -11.32
C ALA A 306 3.96 -11.34 -10.76
N PHE A 307 3.86 -12.45 -10.03
CA PHE A 307 5.03 -13.20 -9.53
C PHE A 307 5.76 -13.91 -10.68
N SER A 308 5.01 -14.48 -11.62
CA SER A 308 5.55 -15.05 -12.84
C SER A 308 6.32 -14.02 -13.67
N ASN A 309 5.79 -12.80 -13.80
CA ASN A 309 6.48 -11.69 -14.47
C ASN A 309 7.76 -11.28 -13.74
N ARG A 310 7.74 -11.24 -12.39
CA ARG A 310 8.95 -10.98 -11.60
C ARG A 310 10.04 -12.02 -11.89
N LEU A 311 9.70 -13.30 -11.87
CA LEU A 311 10.64 -14.40 -12.14
C LEU A 311 11.28 -14.28 -13.53
N LEU A 312 10.48 -13.90 -14.53
CA LEU A 312 10.94 -13.74 -15.91
C LEU A 312 11.86 -12.53 -16.11
N HIS A 313 11.58 -11.42 -15.44
CA HIS A 313 12.18 -10.12 -15.79
C HIS A 313 13.17 -9.57 -14.77
N GLN A 314 13.08 -9.96 -13.50
CA GLN A 314 14.04 -9.50 -12.50
C GLN A 314 15.39 -10.20 -12.72
N PRO A 315 16.52 -9.48 -12.86
CA PRO A 315 17.81 -10.09 -13.20
C PRO A 315 18.26 -11.19 -12.22
N ASN A 316 18.17 -10.93 -10.91
CA ASN A 316 18.48 -11.87 -9.83
C ASN A 316 17.25 -12.66 -9.33
N GLY A 317 16.34 -13.02 -10.24
CA GLY A 317 15.10 -13.73 -9.89
C GLY A 317 15.27 -15.21 -9.53
N ILE A 318 16.41 -15.83 -9.86
CA ILE A 318 16.74 -17.22 -9.49
C ILE A 318 18.18 -17.34 -8.99
N GLU A 319 18.44 -18.33 -8.14
CA GLU A 319 19.74 -18.67 -7.59
C GLU A 319 20.37 -19.93 -8.21
N SER A 320 19.57 -20.80 -8.79
CA SER A 320 20.07 -22.01 -9.44
C SER A 320 18.97 -22.59 -10.34
N ARG A 321 19.33 -23.60 -11.13
CA ARG A 321 18.33 -24.39 -11.87
C ARG A 321 17.37 -25.12 -10.93
N SER A 322 17.86 -25.58 -9.78
CA SER A 322 17.01 -26.20 -8.75
C SER A 322 16.00 -25.21 -8.18
N ASP A 323 16.47 -24.04 -7.76
CA ASP A 323 15.62 -22.96 -7.27
C ASP A 323 14.58 -22.54 -8.32
N ALA A 324 15.00 -22.39 -9.58
CA ALA A 324 14.09 -22.08 -10.67
C ALA A 324 12.99 -23.14 -10.84
N HIS A 325 13.32 -24.44 -10.80
CA HIS A 325 12.31 -25.50 -10.85
C HIS A 325 11.34 -25.43 -9.65
N THR A 326 11.87 -25.17 -8.45
CA THR A 326 11.06 -25.02 -7.23
C THR A 326 10.09 -23.85 -7.33
N GLN A 327 10.54 -22.68 -7.77
CA GLN A 327 9.69 -21.49 -7.95
C GLN A 327 8.67 -21.67 -9.09
N MET A 328 9.07 -22.25 -10.24
CA MET A 328 8.14 -22.50 -11.35
C MET A 328 7.06 -23.52 -10.96
N THR A 329 7.45 -24.56 -10.22
CA THR A 329 6.52 -25.57 -9.70
C THR A 329 5.54 -24.94 -8.71
N SER A 330 5.98 -24.05 -7.81
CA SER A 330 5.08 -23.38 -6.86
C SER A 330 4.09 -22.46 -7.57
N LEU A 331 4.52 -21.73 -8.61
CA LEU A 331 3.62 -20.89 -9.42
C LEU A 331 2.56 -21.72 -10.16
N ALA A 332 2.95 -22.86 -10.76
CA ALA A 332 2.00 -23.79 -11.40
C ALA A 332 1.03 -24.39 -10.37
N GLY A 333 1.56 -24.86 -9.24
CA GLY A 333 0.78 -25.43 -8.15
C GLY A 333 -0.21 -24.43 -7.56
N ALA A 334 0.22 -23.20 -7.29
CA ALA A 334 -0.65 -22.13 -6.77
C ALA A 334 -1.75 -21.76 -7.77
N THR A 335 -1.44 -21.69 -9.07
CA THR A 335 -2.42 -21.44 -10.14
C THR A 335 -3.53 -22.49 -10.12
N ALA A 336 -3.18 -23.75 -9.89
CA ALA A 336 -4.13 -24.85 -9.80
C ALA A 336 -4.87 -24.89 -8.44
N LEU A 337 -4.17 -24.63 -7.34
CA LEU A 337 -4.67 -24.85 -5.98
C LEU A 337 -5.48 -23.66 -5.44
N PHE A 338 -4.92 -22.44 -5.50
CA PHE A 338 -5.44 -21.30 -4.74
C PHE A 338 -6.92 -20.99 -5.03
N PRO A 339 -7.41 -20.98 -6.29
CA PRO A 339 -8.83 -20.70 -6.54
C PRO A 339 -9.80 -21.69 -5.88
N HIS A 340 -9.36 -22.89 -5.53
CA HIS A 340 -10.19 -23.91 -4.89
C HIS A 340 -10.25 -23.78 -3.36
N LEU A 341 -9.34 -23.00 -2.76
CA LEU A 341 -9.30 -22.73 -1.31
C LEU A 341 -10.21 -21.55 -0.91
N PHE A 342 -10.71 -20.78 -1.87
CA PHE A 342 -11.71 -19.74 -1.65
C PHE A 342 -13.13 -20.30 -1.76
N ARG A 343 -14.07 -19.70 -1.03
CA ARG A 343 -15.48 -20.07 -1.05
C ARG A 343 -16.12 -19.68 -2.38
N ARG A 344 -16.77 -20.64 -3.04
CA ARG A 344 -17.37 -20.42 -4.37
C ARG A 344 -18.48 -19.36 -4.35
N GLU A 345 -19.24 -19.30 -3.27
CA GLU A 345 -20.28 -18.29 -3.07
C GLU A 345 -19.73 -16.86 -3.00
N PHE A 346 -18.45 -16.69 -2.65
CA PHE A 346 -17.80 -15.37 -2.56
C PHE A 346 -16.99 -15.00 -3.80
N ASN A 347 -16.98 -15.86 -4.83
CA ASN A 347 -16.14 -15.63 -6.00
C ASN A 347 -16.45 -14.32 -6.73
N ASN A 348 -17.68 -13.79 -6.65
CA ASN A 348 -18.07 -12.51 -7.27
C ASN A 348 -18.34 -11.40 -6.22
N GLY A 349 -17.76 -11.56 -5.03
CA GLY A 349 -17.99 -10.70 -3.87
C GLY A 349 -18.75 -11.42 -2.75
N PRO A 350 -18.90 -10.81 -1.57
CA PRO A 350 -18.77 -9.37 -1.35
C PRO A 350 -17.32 -8.87 -1.40
N PHE A 351 -17.15 -7.67 -1.96
CA PHE A 351 -15.91 -6.90 -1.88
C PHE A 351 -16.09 -5.79 -0.86
N VAL A 352 -15.04 -5.52 -0.10
CA VAL A 352 -15.03 -4.52 0.97
C VAL A 352 -13.80 -3.65 0.87
N PHE A 353 -13.83 -2.44 1.46
CA PHE A 353 -12.66 -1.58 1.52
C PHE A 353 -11.76 -1.97 2.70
N ALA A 354 -10.45 -1.95 2.51
CA ALA A 354 -9.50 -2.15 3.60
C ALA A 354 -8.16 -1.46 3.35
N LEU A 355 -7.41 -1.33 4.44
CA LEU A 355 -6.02 -0.90 4.45
C LEU A 355 -5.13 -2.13 4.25
N THR A 356 -4.64 -2.33 3.02
CA THR A 356 -3.84 -3.53 2.68
C THR A 356 -2.38 -3.46 3.14
N ASP A 357 -1.93 -2.29 3.59
CA ASP A 357 -0.58 -2.05 4.13
C ASP A 357 -0.64 -1.57 5.59
N LEU A 358 -1.52 -2.16 6.40
CA LEU A 358 -1.63 -1.83 7.81
C LEU A 358 -0.53 -2.56 8.60
N HIS A 359 0.50 -1.83 9.03
CA HIS A 359 1.59 -2.35 9.85
C HIS A 359 2.04 -1.37 10.93
N ARG A 360 2.90 -1.84 11.85
CA ARG A 360 3.37 -1.10 13.04
C ARG A 360 3.94 0.30 12.79
N SER A 361 4.40 0.63 11.58
CA SER A 361 4.91 1.99 11.29
C SER A 361 3.84 2.93 10.71
N ASN A 362 2.67 2.38 10.35
CA ASN A 362 1.53 3.14 9.85
C ASN A 362 0.48 3.42 10.94
N ILE A 363 0.71 2.96 12.18
CA ILE A 363 -0.17 3.14 13.33
C ILE A 363 0.52 4.02 14.37
N LEU A 364 -0.12 5.12 14.76
CA LEU A 364 0.28 5.94 15.90
C LEU A 364 -0.61 5.57 17.09
N VAL A 365 0.01 5.37 18.25
CA VAL A 365 -0.66 4.95 19.47
C VAL A 365 -0.35 5.88 20.66
N ASP A 366 -1.22 5.88 21.65
CA ASP A 366 -0.96 6.49 22.96
C ASP A 366 -0.10 5.58 23.86
N GLU A 367 0.08 5.98 25.13
CA GLU A 367 0.88 5.23 26.12
C GLU A 367 0.26 3.86 26.46
N GLU A 368 -1.03 3.68 26.21
CA GLU A 368 -1.78 2.45 26.45
C GLU A 368 -2.02 1.61 25.19
N TRP A 369 -1.34 1.94 24.08
CA TRP A 369 -1.48 1.28 22.78
C TRP A 369 -2.87 1.40 22.14
N ASN A 370 -3.69 2.38 22.54
CA ASN A 370 -4.90 2.71 21.80
C ASN A 370 -4.51 3.46 20.52
N ILE A 371 -5.24 3.22 19.42
CA ILE A 371 -4.94 3.85 18.14
C ILE A 371 -5.33 5.33 18.18
N VAL A 372 -4.34 6.20 18.03
CA VAL A 372 -4.51 7.65 17.91
C VAL A 372 -4.74 8.04 16.45
N CYS A 373 -4.00 7.44 15.53
CA CYS A 373 -4.09 7.77 14.11
C CYS A 373 -3.49 6.67 13.23
N ILE A 374 -4.07 6.46 12.05
CA ILE A 374 -3.55 5.60 11.00
C ILE A 374 -3.10 6.47 9.82
N ILE A 375 -1.85 6.31 9.43
CA ILE A 375 -1.21 7.07 8.36
C ILE A 375 -0.88 6.15 7.17
N ASP A 376 -0.39 6.76 6.09
CA ASP A 376 0.04 6.07 4.86
C ASP A 376 -1.08 5.23 4.20
N LEU A 377 -2.04 5.93 3.60
CA LEU A 377 -3.29 5.36 3.11
C LEU A 377 -3.28 5.03 1.60
N GLU A 378 -2.10 5.07 0.97
CA GLU A 378 -1.94 5.14 -0.48
C GLU A 378 -2.24 3.85 -1.24
N PHE A 379 -2.15 2.70 -0.57
CA PHE A 379 -2.41 1.37 -1.13
C PHE A 379 -3.75 0.77 -0.71
N ALA A 380 -4.54 1.49 0.08
CA ALA A 380 -5.88 1.02 0.45
C ALA A 380 -6.71 0.73 -0.80
N CYS A 381 -7.45 -0.37 -0.79
CA CYS A 381 -8.26 -0.77 -1.93
C CYS A 381 -9.51 -1.54 -1.49
N SER A 382 -10.43 -1.70 -2.44
CA SER A 382 -11.45 -2.72 -2.32
C SER A 382 -10.85 -4.07 -2.68
N TRP A 383 -11.08 -5.07 -1.85
CA TRP A 383 -10.56 -6.42 -1.99
C TRP A 383 -11.59 -7.47 -1.53
N PRO A 384 -11.39 -8.78 -1.81
CA PRO A 384 -12.33 -9.82 -1.40
C PRO A 384 -12.48 -9.90 0.12
N LEU A 385 -13.71 -10.16 0.60
CA LEU A 385 -13.97 -10.22 2.05
C LEU A 385 -13.09 -11.28 2.76
N GLU A 386 -12.78 -12.39 2.10
CA GLU A 386 -11.89 -13.44 2.64
C GLU A 386 -10.43 -12.99 2.82
N PHE A 387 -10.02 -11.87 2.22
CA PHE A 387 -8.68 -11.27 2.43
C PHE A 387 -8.60 -10.43 3.70
N VAL A 388 -9.73 -10.08 4.31
CA VAL A 388 -9.75 -9.38 5.60
C VAL A 388 -9.39 -10.37 6.69
N GLN A 389 -8.10 -10.47 6.98
CA GLN A 389 -7.51 -11.42 7.93
C GLN A 389 -6.70 -10.69 9.01
N PRO A 390 -6.47 -11.31 10.19
CA PRO A 390 -5.65 -10.73 11.24
C PRO A 390 -4.24 -10.37 10.73
N PRO A 391 -3.68 -9.20 11.09
CA PRO A 391 -2.32 -8.86 10.69
C PRO A 391 -1.30 -9.86 11.24
N PHE A 392 -0.51 -10.48 10.36
CA PHE A 392 0.46 -11.52 10.73
C PHE A 392 1.51 -11.02 11.75
N TRP A 393 1.85 -9.73 11.69
CA TRP A 393 2.87 -9.12 12.54
C TRP A 393 2.43 -8.96 14.00
N LEU A 394 1.17 -9.24 14.35
CA LEU A 394 0.70 -9.21 15.74
C LEU A 394 1.49 -10.16 16.65
N GLY A 395 2.02 -11.25 16.10
CA GLY A 395 2.87 -12.20 16.83
C GLY A 395 4.32 -11.75 17.04
N GLY A 396 4.75 -10.68 16.37
CA GLY A 396 6.13 -10.20 16.39
C GLY A 396 7.12 -11.02 15.55
N GLU A 397 6.69 -12.16 14.99
CA GLU A 397 7.50 -12.99 14.09
C GLU A 397 7.67 -12.34 12.72
N ALA A 398 8.80 -12.63 12.06
CA ALA A 398 8.93 -12.32 10.64
C ALA A 398 7.97 -13.20 9.84
N MET A 399 7.52 -12.71 8.69
CA MET A 399 6.45 -13.34 7.92
C MET A 399 6.77 -14.79 7.49
N ASP A 400 8.00 -15.04 7.06
CA ASP A 400 8.54 -16.36 6.71
C ASP A 400 8.57 -17.29 7.93
N GLU A 401 8.78 -16.74 9.12
CA GLU A 401 8.79 -17.48 10.39
C GLU A 401 7.38 -17.81 10.91
N VAL A 402 6.33 -17.08 10.49
CA VAL A 402 4.95 -17.30 10.95
C VAL A 402 4.46 -18.69 10.55
N THR A 403 4.17 -19.56 11.53
CA THR A 403 3.64 -20.92 11.32
C THR A 403 2.18 -21.03 11.77
N ILE A 404 1.49 -22.10 11.34
CA ILE A 404 0.15 -22.43 11.87
C ILE A 404 0.18 -22.50 13.40
N THR A 405 1.19 -23.16 13.96
CA THR A 405 1.28 -23.39 15.40
C THR A 405 1.58 -22.11 16.18
N SER A 406 2.51 -21.28 15.71
CA SER A 406 2.89 -20.04 16.40
C SER A 406 1.77 -18.99 16.36
N PHE A 407 1.01 -18.93 15.25
CA PHE A 407 0.00 -17.90 15.05
C PHE A 407 -1.42 -18.29 15.49
N ALA A 408 -1.72 -19.58 15.68
CA ALA A 408 -3.08 -20.06 15.99
C ALA A 408 -3.73 -19.34 17.19
N ALA A 409 -2.99 -19.15 18.29
CA ALA A 409 -3.52 -18.51 19.49
C ALA A 409 -3.78 -17.01 19.28
N ILE A 410 -2.89 -16.33 18.54
CA ILE A 410 -3.04 -14.90 18.19
C ILE A 410 -4.24 -14.72 17.27
N HIS A 411 -4.38 -15.59 16.27
CA HIS A 411 -5.50 -15.60 15.34
C HIS A 411 -6.85 -15.77 16.07
N GLU A 412 -6.99 -16.77 16.94
CA GLU A 412 -8.24 -16.97 17.70
C GLU A 412 -8.50 -15.82 18.68
N GLY A 413 -7.45 -15.32 19.36
CA GLY A 413 -7.56 -14.16 20.24
C GLY A 413 -8.09 -12.92 19.50
N PHE A 414 -7.52 -12.62 18.33
CA PHE A 414 -7.93 -11.51 17.50
C PHE A 414 -9.37 -11.64 16.99
N ILE A 415 -9.79 -12.84 16.59
CA ILE A 415 -11.20 -13.07 16.23
C ILE A 415 -12.13 -12.77 17.41
N GLY A 416 -11.74 -13.13 18.64
CA GLY A 416 -12.49 -12.77 19.84
C GLY A 416 -12.67 -11.25 19.99
N HIS A 417 -11.73 -10.42 19.55
CA HIS A 417 -11.90 -8.97 19.50
C HIS A 417 -12.91 -8.55 18.41
N ILE A 418 -12.83 -9.14 17.22
CA ILE A 418 -13.80 -8.89 16.13
C ILE A 418 -15.23 -9.22 16.60
N GLU A 419 -15.44 -10.37 17.24
CA GLU A 419 -16.76 -10.78 17.75
C GLU A 419 -17.34 -9.79 18.77
N ARG A 420 -16.49 -9.30 19.68
CA ARG A 420 -16.91 -8.29 20.67
C ARG A 420 -17.35 -7.01 19.99
N GLU A 421 -16.59 -6.52 19.01
CA GLU A 421 -16.94 -5.30 18.28
C GLU A 421 -18.16 -5.52 17.34
N GLU A 422 -18.32 -6.70 16.76
CA GLU A 422 -19.52 -7.08 15.98
C GLU A 422 -20.78 -7.07 16.83
N ALA A 423 -20.71 -7.53 18.08
CA ALA A 423 -21.84 -7.52 19.01
C ALA A 423 -22.32 -6.10 19.37
N LEU A 424 -21.48 -5.08 19.18
CA LEU A 424 -21.81 -3.68 19.39
C LEU A 424 -22.48 -3.03 18.17
N LEU A 425 -22.45 -3.68 17.00
CA LEU A 425 -23.03 -3.13 15.78
C LEU A 425 -24.58 -3.21 15.76
N PRO A 426 -25.26 -2.25 15.10
CA PRO A 426 -26.72 -2.27 15.00
C PRO A 426 -27.26 -3.55 14.35
N SER A 427 -28.40 -4.04 14.88
CA SER A 427 -29.09 -5.27 14.43
C SER A 427 -29.59 -5.27 12.97
N THR A 428 -29.42 -4.18 12.21
CA THR A 428 -29.86 -4.05 10.81
C THR A 428 -29.08 -4.94 9.83
N ARG A 429 -28.06 -5.67 10.30
CA ARG A 429 -27.25 -6.61 9.50
C ARG A 429 -27.62 -8.08 9.67
N ARG A 430 -28.74 -8.38 10.32
CA ARG A 430 -29.27 -9.75 10.49
C ARG A 430 -29.52 -10.39 9.12
N GLY A 431 -28.53 -11.13 8.62
CA GLY A 431 -28.61 -11.85 7.34
C GLY A 431 -27.28 -12.03 6.62
N GLN A 432 -26.25 -11.24 6.93
CA GLN A 432 -24.89 -11.46 6.45
C GLN A 432 -24.08 -12.29 7.45
N GLU A 433 -23.21 -13.15 6.94
CA GLU A 433 -22.26 -13.88 7.76
C GLU A 433 -21.27 -12.88 8.42
N PRO A 434 -21.05 -12.94 9.74
CA PRO A 434 -20.13 -12.03 10.42
C PRO A 434 -18.69 -12.25 9.94
N LEU A 435 -17.89 -11.19 9.96
CA LEU A 435 -16.48 -11.22 9.60
C LEU A 435 -15.70 -12.20 10.48
N SER A 436 -16.02 -12.29 11.77
CA SER A 436 -15.43 -13.29 12.68
C SER A 436 -15.62 -14.73 12.19
N ALA A 437 -16.80 -15.08 11.69
CA ALA A 437 -17.08 -16.40 11.15
C ALA A 437 -16.31 -16.64 9.84
N ILE A 438 -16.22 -15.63 8.98
CA ILE A 438 -15.45 -15.69 7.73
C ILE A 438 -13.96 -15.87 8.01
N MET A 439 -13.39 -15.14 8.97
CA MET A 439 -11.99 -15.30 9.40
C MET A 439 -11.73 -16.72 9.93
N ARG A 440 -12.59 -17.24 10.82
CA ARG A 440 -12.47 -18.64 11.29
C ARG A 440 -12.55 -19.65 10.16
N GLN A 441 -13.44 -19.42 9.20
CA GLN A 441 -13.57 -20.31 8.06
C GLN A 441 -12.35 -20.20 7.14
N GLY A 442 -11.81 -19.01 6.94
CA GLY A 442 -10.57 -18.77 6.19
C GLY A 442 -9.35 -19.48 6.80
N TRP A 443 -9.29 -19.58 8.13
CA TRP A 443 -8.28 -20.40 8.82
C TRP A 443 -8.47 -21.90 8.54
N LYS A 444 -9.71 -22.41 8.67
CA LYS A 444 -10.03 -23.82 8.42
C LYS A 444 -9.85 -24.26 6.97
N LEU A 445 -10.07 -23.36 6.02
CA LEU A 445 -9.92 -23.60 4.58
C LEU A 445 -8.51 -23.30 4.07
N GLY A 446 -7.63 -22.77 4.91
CA GLY A 446 -6.26 -22.39 4.53
C GLY A 446 -6.19 -21.10 3.71
N THR A 447 -7.32 -20.42 3.49
CA THR A 447 -7.43 -19.14 2.77
C THR A 447 -6.57 -18.05 3.41
N PHE A 448 -6.42 -18.05 4.75
CA PHE A 448 -5.50 -17.15 5.45
C PHE A 448 -4.07 -17.23 4.88
N TRP A 449 -3.54 -18.44 4.68
CA TRP A 449 -2.20 -18.65 4.15
C TRP A 449 -2.09 -18.27 2.68
N VAL A 450 -3.14 -18.49 1.91
CA VAL A 450 -3.21 -18.02 0.52
C VAL A 450 -3.14 -16.50 0.46
N THR A 451 -3.89 -15.80 1.32
CA THR A 451 -3.89 -14.33 1.37
C THR A 451 -2.53 -13.78 1.75
N LEU A 452 -1.84 -14.42 2.70
CA LEU A 452 -0.46 -14.07 3.06
C LEU A 452 0.51 -14.32 1.90
N ALA A 453 0.40 -15.46 1.21
CA ALA A 453 1.26 -15.79 0.07
C ALA A 453 1.13 -14.81 -1.09
N VAL A 454 -0.11 -14.42 -1.47
CA VAL A 454 -0.33 -13.51 -2.60
C VAL A 454 0.01 -12.05 -2.29
N MET A 455 0.05 -11.66 -1.03
CA MET A 455 0.48 -10.32 -0.63
C MET A 455 2.01 -10.17 -0.64
N HIS A 456 2.76 -11.28 -0.64
CA HIS A 456 4.19 -11.25 -0.35
C HIS A 456 5.02 -12.12 -1.30
N PRO A 457 5.50 -11.56 -2.42
CA PRO A 457 6.21 -12.30 -3.47
C PRO A 457 7.52 -12.92 -3.03
N ILE A 458 8.22 -12.28 -2.08
CA ILE A 458 9.54 -12.76 -1.64
C ILE A 458 9.40 -14.05 -0.84
N ALA A 459 8.39 -14.14 0.03
CA ALA A 459 8.12 -15.33 0.84
C ALA A 459 7.13 -16.29 0.18
N PHE A 460 6.59 -15.96 -0.99
CA PHE A 460 5.55 -16.75 -1.66
C PHE A 460 5.91 -18.23 -1.80
N THR A 461 7.12 -18.55 -2.29
CA THR A 461 7.55 -19.93 -2.52
C THR A 461 7.65 -20.71 -1.21
N GLU A 462 8.19 -20.10 -0.16
CA GLU A 462 8.30 -20.72 1.16
C GLU A 462 6.91 -20.93 1.79
N ILE A 463 6.05 -19.92 1.79
CA ILE A 463 4.68 -20.03 2.30
C ILE A 463 3.90 -21.10 1.54
N PHE A 464 4.08 -21.20 0.22
CA PHE A 464 3.42 -22.22 -0.60
C PHE A 464 3.82 -23.64 -0.18
N TYR A 465 5.11 -23.93 -0.05
CA TYR A 465 5.56 -25.27 0.30
C TYR A 465 5.34 -25.59 1.77
N ASP A 466 5.77 -24.71 2.67
CA ASP A 466 5.79 -25.02 4.09
C ASP A 466 4.40 -24.84 4.71
N ARG A 467 3.74 -23.70 4.50
CA ARG A 467 2.45 -23.41 5.15
C ARG A 467 1.27 -24.04 4.43
N ILE A 468 1.23 -23.92 3.11
CA ILE A 468 0.07 -24.40 2.34
C ILE A 468 0.19 -25.90 2.08
N LEU A 469 1.29 -26.39 1.51
CA LEU A 469 1.39 -27.82 1.20
C LEU A 469 1.68 -28.69 2.43
N CYS A 470 2.68 -28.36 3.26
CA CYS A 470 3.02 -29.20 4.40
C CYS A 470 2.03 -29.00 5.56
N ASP A 471 1.94 -27.79 6.11
CA ASP A 471 1.18 -27.55 7.34
C ASP A 471 -0.34 -27.68 7.12
N PHE A 472 -0.86 -27.16 6.00
CA PHE A 472 -2.30 -27.15 5.73
C PHE A 472 -2.79 -28.36 4.94
N MET A 473 -2.16 -28.71 3.82
CA MET A 473 -2.57 -29.86 2.98
C MET A 473 -2.03 -31.21 3.50
N GLY A 474 -1.12 -31.19 4.47
CA GLY A 474 -0.61 -32.39 5.14
C GLY A 474 0.46 -33.16 4.36
N ALA A 475 1.14 -32.52 3.40
CA ALA A 475 2.27 -33.13 2.71
C ALA A 475 3.45 -33.32 3.67
N THR A 476 3.99 -34.53 3.75
CA THR A 476 5.16 -34.83 4.58
C THR A 476 6.44 -34.35 3.90
N ARG A 477 7.48 -34.04 4.69
CA ARG A 477 8.80 -33.69 4.15
C ARG A 477 9.36 -34.80 3.24
N GLU A 478 9.11 -36.07 3.59
CA GLU A 478 9.52 -37.21 2.75
C GLU A 478 8.80 -37.28 1.40
N GLU A 479 7.54 -36.85 1.33
CA GLU A 479 6.83 -36.71 0.05
C GLU A 479 7.40 -35.55 -0.75
N MET A 480 7.67 -34.42 -0.10
CA MET A 480 8.27 -33.24 -0.73
C MET A 480 9.66 -33.50 -1.31
N ASP A 481 10.48 -34.32 -0.64
CA ASP A 481 11.81 -34.73 -1.11
C ASP A 481 11.74 -35.64 -2.36
N LYS A 482 10.61 -36.31 -2.57
CA LYS A 482 10.37 -37.19 -3.73
C LYS A 482 9.71 -36.45 -4.91
N VAL A 483 9.31 -35.19 -4.74
CA VAL A 483 8.68 -34.39 -5.80
C VAL A 483 9.67 -34.15 -6.93
N ASP A 484 9.28 -34.51 -8.16
CA ASP A 484 10.02 -34.14 -9.36
C ASP A 484 9.67 -32.68 -9.78
N TYR A 485 10.34 -31.72 -9.16
CA TYR A 485 10.19 -30.29 -9.48
C TYR A 485 10.53 -29.98 -10.94
N THR A 486 11.39 -30.77 -11.59
CA THR A 486 11.73 -30.56 -13.00
C THR A 486 10.52 -30.88 -13.89
N PHE A 487 9.83 -31.98 -13.59
CA PHE A 487 8.61 -32.34 -14.29
C PHE A 487 7.50 -31.33 -14.05
N PHE A 488 7.26 -30.94 -12.79
CA PHE A 488 6.14 -30.05 -12.47
C PHE A 488 6.34 -28.60 -12.91
N ALA A 489 7.57 -28.11 -12.99
CA ALA A 489 7.87 -26.79 -13.54
C ALA A 489 7.35 -26.62 -14.98
N ARG A 490 7.22 -27.72 -15.75
CA ARG A 490 6.70 -27.68 -17.13
C ARG A 490 5.22 -27.32 -17.22
N PHE A 491 4.46 -27.40 -16.13
CA PHE A 491 3.07 -26.94 -16.09
C PHE A 491 2.95 -25.42 -15.98
N TRP A 492 4.01 -24.71 -15.58
CA TRP A 492 4.00 -23.25 -15.48
C TRP A 492 4.03 -22.60 -16.86
N ARG A 493 4.94 -23.04 -17.72
CA ARG A 493 5.14 -22.48 -19.06
C ARG A 493 5.83 -23.48 -19.99
N LYS A 494 5.67 -23.29 -21.29
CA LYS A 494 6.46 -23.96 -22.32
C LYS A 494 7.93 -23.48 -22.29
N ASP A 495 8.85 -24.32 -22.75
CA ASP A 495 10.25 -23.96 -23.01
C ASP A 495 10.98 -23.45 -21.74
N ILE A 496 10.69 -24.07 -20.58
CA ILE A 496 11.26 -23.67 -19.27
C ILE A 496 12.78 -23.72 -19.25
N ASP A 497 13.41 -24.65 -19.97
CA ASP A 497 14.85 -24.81 -19.98
C ASP A 497 15.55 -23.57 -20.56
N ASP A 498 15.03 -23.04 -21.66
CA ASP A 498 15.53 -21.80 -22.28
C ASP A 498 15.34 -20.59 -21.35
N VAL A 499 14.22 -20.55 -20.62
CA VAL A 499 13.96 -19.51 -19.61
C VAL A 499 15.00 -19.59 -18.50
N ILE A 500 15.23 -20.77 -17.94
CA ILE A 500 16.20 -20.97 -16.85
C ILE A 500 17.60 -20.58 -17.30
N ASP A 501 18.03 -21.06 -18.47
CA ASP A 501 19.36 -20.79 -18.98
C ASP A 501 19.56 -19.28 -19.23
N LYS A 502 18.52 -18.58 -19.73
CA LYS A 502 18.53 -17.13 -19.83
C LYS A 502 18.63 -16.46 -18.46
N LYS A 503 17.81 -16.88 -17.49
CA LYS A 503 17.80 -16.29 -16.15
C LYS A 503 19.14 -16.48 -15.42
N LEU A 504 19.81 -17.61 -15.60
CA LEU A 504 21.15 -17.83 -15.05
C LEU A 504 22.17 -16.86 -15.65
N ARG A 505 22.11 -16.60 -16.97
CA ARG A 505 22.94 -15.56 -17.62
C ARG A 505 22.64 -14.16 -17.10
N ASP A 506 21.36 -13.77 -17.01
CA ASP A 506 20.95 -12.47 -16.46
C ASP A 506 21.51 -12.25 -15.04
N ARG A 507 21.52 -13.31 -14.22
CA ARG A 507 22.06 -13.28 -12.86
C ARG A 507 23.58 -13.15 -12.85
N ASP A 508 24.28 -13.87 -13.71
CA ASP A 508 25.73 -13.79 -13.79
C ASP A 508 26.16 -12.37 -14.24
N GLU A 509 25.49 -11.80 -15.24
CA GLU A 509 25.65 -10.40 -15.65
C GLU A 509 25.33 -9.41 -14.51
N TYR A 510 24.26 -9.67 -13.74
CA TYR A 510 23.91 -8.88 -12.56
C TYR A 510 25.02 -8.92 -11.49
N HIS A 511 25.61 -10.09 -11.23
CA HIS A 511 26.72 -10.22 -10.30
C HIS A 511 27.99 -9.53 -10.79
N GLU A 512 28.28 -9.57 -12.09
CA GLU A 512 29.39 -8.83 -12.69
C GLU A 512 29.20 -7.32 -12.53
N GLN A 513 28.01 -6.81 -12.84
CA GLN A 513 27.68 -5.40 -12.64
C GLN A 513 27.81 -4.97 -11.17
N LEU A 514 27.39 -5.81 -10.23
CA LEU A 514 27.62 -5.57 -8.80
C LEU A 514 29.12 -5.51 -8.47
N ASN A 515 29.93 -6.44 -8.99
CA ASN A 515 31.36 -6.41 -8.75
C ASN A 515 31.99 -5.12 -9.27
N VAL A 516 31.65 -4.69 -10.49
CA VAL A 516 32.12 -3.44 -11.09
C VAL A 516 31.71 -2.24 -10.24
N PHE A 517 30.44 -2.17 -9.84
CA PHE A 517 29.93 -1.05 -9.04
C PHE A 517 30.60 -0.97 -7.66
N PHE A 518 30.89 -2.10 -7.01
CA PHE A 518 31.58 -2.14 -5.72
C PHE A 518 33.10 -1.97 -5.83
N ALA A 519 33.70 -2.17 -6.99
CA ALA A 519 35.11 -1.92 -7.25
C ALA A 519 35.42 -0.45 -7.59
N ASP A 520 34.44 0.31 -8.09
CA ASP A 520 34.62 1.71 -8.50
C ASP A 520 34.75 2.65 -7.28
N GLU A 521 35.97 2.91 -6.80
CA GLU A 521 36.22 3.78 -5.63
C GLU A 521 35.74 5.24 -5.81
N THR A 522 35.25 5.63 -6.99
CA THR A 522 34.94 7.04 -7.33
C THR A 522 33.47 7.46 -7.24
N LYS A 523 32.56 6.61 -6.72
CA LYS A 523 31.11 6.90 -6.64
C LYS A 523 30.47 6.81 -5.27
#